data_AF-A0A2G9HQJ4-F1
#
_entry.id   AF-A0A2G9HQJ4-F1
#
_cell.length_a   1.000
_cell.length_b   1.000
_cell.length_c   1.000
_cell.angle_alpha   90.00
_cell.angle_beta   90.00
_cell.angle_gamma   90.00
#
_symmetry.space_group_name_H-M   'P 1'
#
loop_
_entity.id
_entity.type
_entity.pdbx_description
1 polymer ?
#
loop_
_entity_poly.entity_id
_entity_poly.type
_entity_poly.pdbx_seq_one_letter_code
_entity_poly.pdbx_strand_id
1 'polypeptide(L)'
;MTLWKRICLRNAFNRDLSAKGSKIRRGKNRKKFMLKPTGVSFDDEGLLGKRKRGHQSSESNKDRVRKKRKVGANNGVYDINTDVDRISELPDAIIHHIFSFMHCTKDVVRTSILSRKWKNTFNSYLKFDFDERWFRVSGGKGRHNRIKARELQKKKFIRYVEKTLSLRLDQVPSIDKFRLYVNNTNDVLGACMGRWICAAMDKNVRELDIHVISKNIQYILPDVVLLSTSITSLKLSGTMMYSFTSMKLSNLRELSIKDAILVNDYVIKKFEENCPLIEDLRLVRCRVLLRLAISGLRKLRRVEVHECPKLSCIQIAASNLESFWYHAEKHQECKIDLKGSGNLKSLTLKDLKMKDTAFQEFISKCPLLEMLVLNECTSLERLTILSGKLTSLTLIQCTKLDEVNIDAPNLYTFQYSGHRMPFSSMNVSGLREAKFSFAPIMKNSLCIAEYQRFFGNFDRSKGFKLIVYSKQSMKIYEEPKEAHRSLNYFCKLELTASLTSVQKIVDNWLREFHGISLTLVTPSSELLKLIHTMIMEREINPNCCSFYSNKCWRHYLADVKIVTLTPINKTYYTLDWRPRKRNHYNDVDLYA
;
A
#
# COMPACT_ATOMS: atom_id res chain seq x y z
N MET A 1 20.66 -31.47 38.74
CA MET A 1 19.27 -30.95 38.67
C MET A 1 18.94 -30.56 37.22
N THR A 2 17.78 -30.78 36.58
CA THR A 2 16.34 -30.95 36.96
C THR A 2 15.50 -29.67 37.05
N LEU A 3 14.96 -29.21 35.89
CA LEU A 3 13.52 -28.89 35.76
C LEU A 3 13.06 -28.77 34.29
N TRP A 4 13.80 -28.03 33.45
CA TRP A 4 13.29 -27.58 32.14
C TRP A 4 13.09 -28.66 31.05
N LYS A 5 13.79 -29.79 31.10
CA LYS A 5 13.65 -30.86 30.07
C LYS A 5 12.39 -31.75 30.19
N ARG A 6 11.47 -31.51 31.15
CA ARG A 6 10.26 -32.34 31.35
C ARG A 6 8.93 -31.73 30.89
N ILE A 7 8.89 -30.47 30.43
CA ILE A 7 7.61 -29.79 30.10
C ILE A 7 7.19 -29.96 28.63
N CYS A 8 8.12 -30.13 27.69
CA CYS A 8 7.83 -30.15 26.24
C CYS A 8 7.29 -31.48 25.68
N LEU A 9 6.90 -32.45 26.52
CA LEU A 9 6.52 -33.81 26.12
C LEU A 9 5.18 -34.32 26.71
N ARG A 10 4.27 -33.43 27.13
CA ARG A 10 3.03 -33.83 27.83
C ARG A 10 1.69 -33.30 27.29
N ASN A 11 1.69 -32.59 26.16
CA ASN A 11 0.47 -32.06 25.51
C ASN A 11 0.16 -32.71 24.14
N ALA A 12 0.71 -33.89 23.88
CA ALA A 12 0.17 -34.85 22.89
C ALA A 12 -0.38 -36.05 23.68
N PHE A 13 -1.47 -36.66 23.21
CA PHE A 13 -2.33 -37.61 23.95
C PHE A 13 -3.03 -37.03 25.19
N ASN A 14 -4.15 -36.33 24.97
CA ASN A 14 -5.48 -36.81 25.41
C ASN A 14 -6.59 -35.78 25.13
N ARG A 15 -7.48 -36.10 24.19
CA ARG A 15 -8.95 -35.86 24.23
C ARG A 15 -9.59 -36.33 22.93
N ASP A 16 -10.15 -37.53 23.00
CA ASP A 16 -11.17 -38.03 22.10
C ASP A 16 -12.11 -38.95 22.90
N LEU A 17 -13.26 -39.32 22.35
CA LEU A 17 -14.31 -40.20 22.94
C LEU A 17 -15.20 -39.64 24.08
N SER A 18 -16.29 -39.00 23.66
CA SER A 18 -17.65 -39.52 23.93
C SER A 18 -18.57 -39.10 22.78
N ALA A 19 -19.08 -40.04 21.97
CA ALA A 19 -20.46 -40.59 22.05
C ALA A 19 -21.56 -39.60 21.60
N LYS A 20 -22.53 -39.94 20.73
CA LYS A 20 -22.93 -41.22 20.09
C LYS A 20 -23.77 -40.97 18.82
N GLY A 21 -23.90 -41.96 17.93
CA GLY A 21 -24.86 -42.01 16.81
C GLY A 21 -24.20 -42.09 15.41
N SER A 22 -23.93 -43.27 14.82
CA SER A 22 -24.88 -44.18 14.10
C SER A 22 -25.34 -43.64 12.73
N LYS A 23 -25.38 -44.38 11.61
CA LYS A 23 -25.16 -45.82 11.30
C LYS A 23 -25.08 -45.94 9.74
N ILE A 24 -24.02 -46.46 9.10
CA ILE A 24 -23.86 -47.79 8.41
C ILE A 24 -23.04 -47.49 7.11
N ARG A 25 -21.99 -48.15 6.62
CA ARG A 25 -21.31 -49.47 6.77
C ARG A 25 -21.55 -50.48 5.62
N ARG A 26 -20.71 -50.44 4.58
CA ARG A 26 -20.13 -51.51 3.70
C ARG A 26 -19.18 -50.78 2.71
N GLY A 27 -18.00 -51.25 2.26
CA GLY A 27 -17.39 -52.58 2.09
C GLY A 27 -17.18 -52.83 0.59
N LYS A 28 -16.05 -53.32 0.02
CA LYS A 28 -14.82 -53.96 0.54
C LYS A 28 -13.67 -53.90 -0.53
N ASN A 29 -12.41 -53.78 -0.09
CA ASN A 29 -11.17 -54.45 -0.59
C ASN A 29 -10.68 -54.50 -2.08
N ARG A 30 -9.38 -54.15 -2.22
CA ARG A 30 -8.25 -54.90 -2.89
C ARG A 30 -7.92 -54.80 -4.42
N LYS A 31 -6.73 -54.20 -4.67
CA LYS A 31 -5.51 -54.72 -5.38
C LYS A 31 -5.46 -55.04 -6.91
N LYS A 32 -4.51 -54.34 -7.56
CA LYS A 32 -3.40 -54.80 -8.47
C LYS A 32 -3.57 -55.03 -10.01
N PHE A 33 -2.86 -54.18 -10.78
CA PHE A 33 -1.79 -54.46 -11.80
C PHE A 33 -2.03 -55.31 -13.10
N MET A 34 -1.63 -54.72 -14.26
CA MET A 34 -1.05 -55.33 -15.51
C MET A 34 -1.98 -56.16 -16.43
N LEU A 35 -1.76 -56.40 -17.75
CA LEU A 35 -0.97 -55.75 -18.85
C LEU A 35 -1.37 -56.31 -20.25
N LYS A 36 -1.65 -55.45 -21.26
CA LYS A 36 -1.47 -55.69 -22.74
C LYS A 36 -2.21 -56.94 -23.35
N PRO A 37 -2.05 -57.39 -24.64
CA PRO A 37 -1.21 -56.94 -25.80
C PRO A 37 -1.92 -56.83 -27.20
N THR A 38 -1.12 -56.53 -28.27
CA THR A 38 -1.31 -56.81 -29.75
C THR A 38 -2.51 -56.23 -30.54
N GLY A 39 -2.44 -55.96 -31.86
CA GLY A 39 -1.32 -55.93 -32.85
C GLY A 39 -1.77 -55.98 -34.36
N VAL A 40 -0.84 -55.81 -35.33
CA VAL A 40 -0.91 -56.18 -36.80
C VAL A 40 -1.77 -55.29 -37.75
N SER A 41 -1.47 -55.00 -39.05
CA SER A 41 -0.23 -54.78 -39.87
C SER A 41 -0.56 -54.24 -41.30
N PHE A 42 0.47 -54.01 -42.16
CA PHE A 42 0.55 -53.80 -43.65
C PHE A 42 1.09 -52.43 -44.15
N ASP A 43 1.88 -52.45 -45.25
CA ASP A 43 2.99 -51.51 -45.60
C ASP A 43 2.97 -51.13 -47.14
N ASP A 44 3.98 -50.73 -47.97
CA ASP A 44 5.48 -50.68 -47.93
C ASP A 44 6.17 -49.65 -48.92
N GLU A 45 6.57 -50.04 -50.16
CA GLU A 45 7.55 -49.36 -51.08
C GLU A 45 7.10 -48.06 -51.82
N GLY A 46 7.96 -47.16 -52.36
CA GLY A 46 9.45 -47.06 -52.31
C GLY A 46 10.11 -46.03 -53.30
N LEU A 47 11.45 -45.90 -53.19
CA LEU A 47 12.47 -45.36 -54.17
C LEU A 47 12.82 -43.85 -54.39
N LEU A 48 14.16 -43.66 -54.62
CA LEU A 48 14.94 -42.57 -55.27
C LEU A 48 15.22 -41.19 -54.58
N GLY A 49 16.52 -40.80 -54.55
CA GLY A 49 17.02 -39.43 -54.28
C GLY A 49 18.45 -39.35 -53.67
N LYS A 50 19.47 -38.92 -54.43
CA LYS A 50 20.91 -38.99 -54.01
C LYS A 50 21.53 -37.66 -53.54
N ARG A 51 22.30 -37.74 -52.44
CA ARG A 51 23.59 -37.06 -52.12
C ARG A 51 23.87 -35.64 -52.66
N LYS A 52 24.30 -34.74 -51.76
CA LYS A 52 25.75 -34.38 -51.61
C LYS A 52 26.05 -33.57 -50.33
N ARG A 53 27.24 -33.77 -49.76
CA ARG A 53 27.94 -32.81 -48.88
C ARG A 53 28.98 -32.06 -49.73
N GLY A 54 29.33 -30.84 -49.32
CA GLY A 54 30.55 -30.14 -49.70
C GLY A 54 31.30 -29.70 -48.43
N HIS A 55 32.62 -29.84 -48.40
CA HIS A 55 33.48 -29.49 -47.25
C HIS A 55 34.29 -28.22 -47.53
N GLN A 56 34.71 -27.55 -46.43
CA GLN A 56 36.05 -26.97 -46.11
C GLN A 56 36.92 -26.37 -47.25
N SER A 57 37.76 -25.35 -47.03
CA SER A 57 38.56 -25.03 -45.83
C SER A 57 39.02 -23.54 -45.78
N SER A 58 39.71 -23.13 -44.70
CA SER A 58 40.91 -22.24 -44.64
C SER A 58 40.95 -20.90 -45.44
N GLU A 59 41.44 -19.76 -44.92
CA GLU A 59 42.10 -19.45 -43.64
C GLU A 59 42.29 -17.92 -43.40
N SER A 60 42.97 -17.60 -42.28
CA SER A 60 43.82 -16.41 -42.05
C SER A 60 43.22 -15.09 -41.51
N ASN A 61 44.09 -14.39 -40.75
CA ASN A 61 43.82 -13.17 -40.00
C ASN A 61 43.80 -11.89 -40.86
N LYS A 62 43.17 -10.81 -40.35
CA LYS A 62 43.91 -9.57 -40.04
C LYS A 62 43.15 -8.56 -39.16
N ASP A 63 43.94 -7.74 -38.47
CA ASP A 63 43.54 -6.75 -37.48
C ASP A 63 43.22 -5.36 -38.09
N ARG A 64 42.53 -4.53 -37.29
CA ARG A 64 42.48 -3.04 -37.29
C ARG A 64 42.98 -2.25 -38.52
N VAL A 65 42.11 -1.40 -39.09
CA VAL A 65 42.48 -0.02 -39.51
C VAL A 65 41.40 0.99 -39.12
N ARG A 66 41.82 2.16 -38.60
CA ARG A 66 40.96 3.32 -38.29
C ARG A 66 40.52 4.06 -39.57
N LYS A 67 39.23 4.35 -39.75
CA LYS A 67 38.80 5.43 -40.67
C LYS A 67 38.96 6.81 -40.01
N LYS A 68 40.11 7.46 -40.23
CA LYS A 68 40.18 8.95 -40.13
C LYS A 68 39.32 9.53 -41.26
N ARG A 69 38.46 10.51 -40.96
CA ARG A 69 37.93 11.41 -42.01
C ARG A 69 39.00 12.48 -42.34
N LYS A 70 39.11 12.82 -43.62
CA LYS A 70 40.05 13.83 -44.12
C LYS A 70 39.47 15.22 -43.85
N VAL A 71 40.32 16.18 -43.46
CA VAL A 71 39.93 17.60 -43.48
C VAL A 71 40.03 18.10 -44.91
N GLY A 72 39.01 18.82 -45.37
CA GLY A 72 39.05 19.70 -46.53
C GLY A 72 38.61 21.08 -46.06
N ALA A 73 39.40 22.10 -46.37
CA ALA A 73 39.06 23.47 -46.02
C ALA A 73 38.07 24.05 -47.03
N ASN A 74 37.07 24.79 -46.52
CA ASN A 74 36.36 25.80 -47.31
C ASN A 74 35.77 26.83 -46.33
N ASN A 75 35.91 28.11 -46.63
CA ASN A 75 35.44 29.18 -45.76
C ASN A 75 33.92 29.33 -45.88
N GLY A 76 33.22 29.22 -44.76
CA GLY A 76 31.79 29.46 -44.62
C GLY A 76 31.48 29.71 -43.15
N VAL A 77 30.66 30.73 -42.86
CA VAL A 77 30.45 31.30 -41.52
C VAL A 77 30.24 30.22 -40.45
N TYR A 78 31.12 30.22 -39.45
CA TYR A 78 31.09 29.30 -38.32
C TYR A 78 30.00 29.69 -37.30
N ASP A 79 28.74 29.41 -37.62
CA ASP A 79 27.70 29.29 -36.59
C ASP A 79 27.93 27.98 -35.80
N ILE A 80 28.83 28.05 -34.82
CA ILE A 80 29.11 26.96 -33.88
C ILE A 80 28.01 26.97 -32.81
N ASN A 81 26.78 26.71 -33.24
CA ASN A 81 25.71 26.27 -32.37
C ASN A 81 25.96 24.78 -32.01
N THR A 82 27.06 24.52 -31.29
CA THR A 82 27.23 23.27 -30.57
C THR A 82 26.10 23.17 -29.57
N ASP A 83 25.21 22.20 -29.79
CA ASP A 83 24.17 21.82 -28.85
C ASP A 83 24.85 21.30 -27.55
N VAL A 84 25.12 22.23 -26.63
CA VAL A 84 25.93 21.95 -25.44
C VAL A 84 25.14 21.03 -24.52
N ASP A 85 25.66 19.82 -24.28
CA ASP A 85 25.06 18.85 -23.36
C ASP A 85 25.31 19.26 -21.89
N ARG A 86 24.65 20.35 -21.50
CA ARG A 86 24.66 20.93 -20.15
C ARG A 86 24.16 19.94 -19.09
N ILE A 87 23.42 18.90 -19.50
CA ILE A 87 22.94 17.82 -18.61
C ILE A 87 24.09 16.86 -18.29
N SER A 88 24.86 16.43 -19.28
CA SER A 88 26.06 15.60 -19.08
C SER A 88 27.15 16.30 -18.27
N GLU A 89 27.23 17.62 -18.35
CA GLU A 89 28.27 18.44 -17.71
C GLU A 89 27.98 18.77 -16.23
N LEU A 90 26.74 18.67 -15.76
CA LEU A 90 26.32 19.05 -14.39
C LEU A 90 27.29 18.52 -13.30
N PRO A 91 27.66 19.32 -12.29
CA PRO A 91 28.49 18.84 -11.17
C PRO A 91 27.83 17.68 -10.41
N ASP A 92 28.63 16.73 -9.93
CA ASP A 92 28.16 15.54 -9.21
C ASP A 92 27.26 15.85 -8.00
N ALA A 93 27.49 16.98 -7.31
CA ALA A 93 26.62 17.46 -6.24
C ALA A 93 25.19 17.81 -6.73
N ILE A 94 25.07 18.41 -7.93
CA ILE A 94 23.78 18.72 -8.56
C ILE A 94 23.11 17.43 -9.04
N ILE A 95 23.86 16.50 -9.62
CA ILE A 95 23.34 15.18 -10.03
C ILE A 95 22.81 14.41 -8.82
N HIS A 96 23.53 14.39 -7.68
CA HIS A 96 23.04 13.81 -6.42
C HIS A 96 21.82 14.55 -5.85
N HIS A 97 21.74 15.87 -6.01
CA HIS A 97 20.55 16.63 -5.63
C HIS A 97 19.33 16.22 -6.47
N ILE A 98 19.49 16.05 -7.80
CA ILE A 98 18.45 15.53 -8.69
C ILE A 98 18.07 14.09 -8.31
N PHE A 99 19.03 13.23 -7.97
CA PHE A 99 18.76 11.88 -7.45
C PHE A 99 17.93 11.89 -6.16
N SER A 100 18.08 12.92 -5.31
CA SER A 100 17.36 13.02 -4.03
C SER A 100 15.84 13.17 -4.21
N PHE A 101 15.38 13.76 -5.32
CA PHE A 101 13.96 13.92 -5.67
C PHE A 101 13.35 12.69 -6.35
N MET A 102 14.15 11.72 -6.82
CA MET A 102 13.64 10.57 -7.56
C MET A 102 12.94 9.56 -6.63
N HIS A 103 11.74 9.13 -7.03
CA HIS A 103 10.86 8.30 -6.20
C HIS A 103 11.44 6.91 -5.85
N CYS A 104 12.33 6.34 -6.67
CA CYS A 104 13.03 5.11 -6.31
C CYS A 104 14.41 4.96 -6.97
N THR A 105 15.27 4.11 -6.38
CA THR A 105 16.63 3.82 -6.86
C THR A 105 16.68 3.29 -8.30
N LYS A 106 15.59 2.74 -8.84
CA LYS A 106 15.55 2.30 -10.25
C LYS A 106 15.56 3.47 -11.23
N ASP A 107 14.97 4.60 -10.85
CA ASP A 107 14.88 5.78 -11.71
C ASP A 107 16.23 6.51 -11.70
N VAL A 108 16.88 6.55 -10.54
CA VAL A 108 18.30 6.93 -10.42
C VAL A 108 19.17 6.05 -11.34
N VAL A 109 19.06 4.72 -11.25
CA VAL A 109 19.81 3.79 -12.12
C VAL A 109 19.52 4.04 -13.61
N ARG A 110 18.29 4.37 -13.99
CA ARG A 110 17.94 4.66 -15.40
C ARG A 110 18.70 5.86 -15.94
N THR A 111 18.95 6.89 -15.15
CA THR A 111 19.72 8.07 -15.60
C THR A 111 21.21 7.78 -15.89
N SER A 112 21.73 6.62 -15.49
CA SER A 112 23.10 6.20 -15.87
C SER A 112 23.30 5.97 -17.38
N ILE A 113 22.23 6.03 -18.19
CA ILE A 113 22.33 6.03 -19.66
C ILE A 113 22.59 7.42 -20.26
N LEU A 114 22.33 8.51 -19.51
CA LEU A 114 22.47 9.88 -20.02
C LEU A 114 23.93 10.20 -20.35
N SER A 115 24.83 9.94 -19.40
CA SER A 115 26.26 10.17 -19.62
C SER A 115 27.13 9.29 -18.71
N ARG A 116 28.43 9.20 -19.06
CA ARG A 116 29.43 8.54 -18.21
C ARG A 116 29.54 9.20 -16.83
N LYS A 117 29.29 10.50 -16.73
CA LYS A 117 29.29 11.25 -15.46
C LYS A 117 28.16 10.76 -14.57
N TRP A 118 26.92 10.84 -15.04
CA TRP A 118 25.73 10.32 -14.34
C TRP A 118 25.88 8.86 -13.89
N LYS A 119 26.47 8.01 -14.74
CA LYS A 119 26.81 6.62 -14.40
C LYS A 119 27.84 6.50 -13.27
N ASN A 120 28.86 7.35 -13.26
CA ASN A 120 29.90 7.36 -12.23
C ASN A 120 29.37 7.95 -10.92
N THR A 121 28.60 9.05 -10.97
CA THR A 121 27.94 9.67 -9.81
C THR A 121 26.94 8.71 -9.16
N PHE A 122 26.27 7.83 -9.93
CA PHE A 122 25.46 6.76 -9.34
C PHE A 122 26.29 5.79 -8.47
N ASN A 123 27.57 5.56 -8.75
CA ASN A 123 28.36 4.64 -7.91
C ASN A 123 28.43 5.14 -6.46
N SER A 124 28.61 6.46 -6.25
CA SER A 124 28.63 7.11 -4.93
C SER A 124 27.25 7.41 -4.33
N TYR A 125 26.14 6.95 -4.94
CA TYR A 125 24.78 7.16 -4.42
C TYR A 125 24.48 6.34 -3.15
N LEU A 126 24.28 7.01 -2.01
CA LEU A 126 24.29 6.39 -0.68
C LEU A 126 23.06 5.52 -0.30
N LYS A 127 22.17 5.20 -1.26
CA LYS A 127 20.98 4.37 -1.02
C LYS A 127 21.03 3.05 -1.81
N PHE A 128 20.86 1.94 -1.10
CA PHE A 128 20.84 0.58 -1.61
C PHE A 128 19.44 -0.02 -1.40
N ASP A 129 18.81 -0.50 -2.47
CA ASP A 129 17.48 -1.13 -2.44
C ASP A 129 17.54 -2.49 -3.15
N PHE A 130 17.33 -3.56 -2.38
CA PHE A 130 17.46 -4.94 -2.81
C PHE A 130 16.15 -5.69 -2.60
N ASP A 131 15.39 -5.90 -3.68
CA ASP A 131 14.08 -6.55 -3.61
C ASP A 131 14.01 -7.81 -4.47
N GLU A 132 13.94 -8.97 -3.82
CA GLU A 132 13.90 -10.28 -4.48
C GLU A 132 12.72 -10.41 -5.46
N ARG A 133 11.64 -9.63 -5.29
CA ARG A 133 10.46 -9.66 -6.17
C ARG A 133 10.78 -9.22 -7.61
N TRP A 134 11.89 -8.51 -7.83
CA TRP A 134 12.33 -8.12 -9.17
C TRP A 134 12.91 -9.31 -9.97
N PHE A 135 13.30 -10.40 -9.30
CA PHE A 135 13.99 -11.56 -9.89
C PHE A 135 13.04 -12.76 -10.14
N ARG A 136 11.72 -12.54 -10.08
CA ARG A 136 10.69 -13.56 -10.29
C ARG A 136 10.90 -14.36 -11.58
N VAL A 137 11.04 -15.67 -11.45
CA VAL A 137 11.13 -16.62 -12.58
C VAL A 137 9.80 -17.35 -12.74
N SER A 138 9.30 -17.44 -13.98
CA SER A 138 8.10 -18.21 -14.32
C SER A 138 8.32 -19.70 -14.05
N GLY A 139 7.66 -20.22 -13.01
CA GLY A 139 7.65 -21.65 -12.72
C GLY A 139 6.67 -22.39 -13.63
N GLY A 140 7.17 -23.34 -14.42
CA GLY A 140 6.33 -24.24 -15.23
C GLY A 140 5.36 -25.09 -14.40
N LYS A 141 4.47 -25.82 -15.08
CA LYS A 141 3.52 -26.74 -14.42
C LYS A 141 4.26 -27.77 -13.55
N GLY A 142 3.68 -28.14 -12.40
CA GLY A 142 4.24 -29.09 -11.43
C GLY A 142 5.08 -28.48 -10.30
N ARG A 143 5.12 -29.17 -9.14
CA ARG A 143 5.81 -28.71 -7.91
C ARG A 143 7.32 -28.54 -8.11
N HIS A 144 7.96 -29.47 -8.80
CA HIS A 144 9.41 -29.46 -9.07
C HIS A 144 9.87 -28.21 -9.85
N ASN A 145 9.13 -27.86 -10.90
CA ASN A 145 9.44 -26.69 -11.74
C ASN A 145 9.25 -25.37 -10.98
N ARG A 146 8.25 -25.29 -10.10
CA ARG A 146 8.06 -24.15 -9.18
C ARG A 146 9.19 -24.03 -8.13
N ILE A 147 9.77 -25.14 -7.68
CA ILE A 147 10.94 -25.13 -6.79
C ILE A 147 12.20 -24.68 -7.54
N LYS A 148 12.49 -25.29 -8.70
CA LYS A 148 13.63 -24.91 -9.56
C LYS A 148 13.60 -23.42 -9.93
N ALA A 149 12.43 -22.87 -10.27
CA ALA A 149 12.27 -21.45 -10.56
C ALA A 149 12.58 -20.53 -9.36
N ARG A 150 12.18 -20.92 -8.14
CA ARG A 150 12.48 -20.17 -6.91
C ARG A 150 13.97 -20.18 -6.58
N GLU A 151 14.63 -21.33 -6.67
CA GLU A 151 16.06 -21.40 -6.38
C GLU A 151 16.90 -20.70 -7.48
N LEU A 152 16.42 -20.65 -8.73
CA LEU A 152 17.02 -19.79 -9.78
C LEU A 152 16.78 -18.30 -9.51
N GLN A 153 15.59 -17.90 -9.04
CA GLN A 153 15.31 -16.52 -8.60
C GLN A 153 16.27 -16.10 -7.47
N LYS A 154 16.42 -16.93 -6.43
CA LYS A 154 17.37 -16.67 -5.33
C LYS A 154 18.81 -16.56 -5.83
N LYS A 155 19.29 -17.48 -6.67
CA LYS A 155 20.66 -17.42 -7.22
C LYS A 155 20.90 -16.16 -8.06
N LYS A 156 19.90 -15.70 -8.84
CA LYS A 156 19.97 -14.41 -9.56
C LYS A 156 20.01 -13.22 -8.60
N PHE A 157 19.19 -13.24 -7.55
CA PHE A 157 19.14 -12.19 -6.53
C PHE A 157 20.45 -12.10 -5.74
N ILE A 158 20.95 -13.21 -5.20
CA ILE A 158 22.24 -13.31 -4.47
C ILE A 158 23.37 -12.72 -5.31
N ARG A 159 23.54 -13.19 -6.56
CA ARG A 159 24.57 -12.69 -7.48
C ARG A 159 24.42 -11.19 -7.80
N TYR A 160 23.21 -10.65 -7.78
CA TYR A 160 22.97 -9.22 -7.98
C TYR A 160 23.36 -8.40 -6.74
N VAL A 161 22.96 -8.82 -5.53
CA VAL A 161 23.32 -8.13 -4.28
C VAL A 161 24.83 -8.17 -4.08
N GLU A 162 25.45 -9.34 -4.15
CA GLU A 162 26.90 -9.52 -3.95
C GLU A 162 27.71 -8.69 -4.95
N LYS A 163 27.35 -8.71 -6.25
CA LYS A 163 28.01 -7.86 -7.27
C LYS A 163 27.77 -6.37 -7.04
N THR A 164 26.62 -5.96 -6.50
CA THR A 164 26.33 -4.53 -6.27
C THR A 164 27.13 -4.01 -5.08
N LEU A 165 27.27 -4.82 -4.02
CA LEU A 165 28.11 -4.49 -2.87
C LEU A 165 29.59 -4.45 -3.29
N SER A 166 30.11 -5.50 -3.93
CA SER A 166 31.52 -5.61 -4.32
C SER A 166 31.98 -4.58 -5.38
N LEU A 167 31.08 -3.78 -5.95
CA LEU A 167 31.41 -2.72 -6.92
C LEU A 167 31.25 -1.31 -6.35
N ARG A 168 30.54 -1.13 -5.23
CA ARG A 168 30.10 0.18 -4.75
C ARG A 168 30.31 0.43 -3.26
N LEU A 169 30.38 -0.62 -2.44
CA LEU A 169 30.46 -0.48 -0.98
C LEU A 169 31.74 0.21 -0.55
N ASP A 170 32.87 -0.12 -1.19
CA ASP A 170 34.17 0.49 -0.87
C ASP A 170 34.22 1.98 -1.24
N GLN A 171 33.52 2.36 -2.32
CA GLN A 171 33.48 3.72 -2.86
C GLN A 171 32.61 4.70 -2.04
N VAL A 172 31.75 4.20 -1.16
CA VAL A 172 30.90 5.04 -0.28
C VAL A 172 31.51 5.13 1.13
N PRO A 173 31.55 6.31 1.76
CA PRO A 173 32.04 6.46 3.14
C PRO A 173 31.01 5.95 4.16
N SER A 174 29.73 6.03 3.83
CA SER A 174 28.61 5.56 4.67
C SER A 174 27.40 5.16 3.82
N ILE A 175 26.36 4.62 4.44
CA ILE A 175 25.08 4.31 3.78
C ILE A 175 23.95 5.13 4.42
N ASP A 176 23.24 5.92 3.62
CA ASP A 176 22.02 6.62 4.09
C ASP A 176 20.87 5.64 4.27
N LYS A 177 20.68 4.71 3.31
CA LYS A 177 19.59 3.74 3.35
C LYS A 177 20.02 2.38 2.82
N PHE A 178 19.86 1.34 3.62
CA PHE A 178 19.94 -0.06 3.20
C PHE A 178 18.56 -0.71 3.32
N ARG A 179 17.98 -1.10 2.19
CA ARG A 179 16.70 -1.80 2.11
C ARG A 179 16.86 -3.20 1.54
N LEU A 180 16.29 -4.19 2.21
CA LEU A 180 16.35 -5.61 1.83
C LEU A 180 14.99 -6.28 1.99
N TYR A 181 14.39 -6.71 0.88
CA TYR A 181 13.12 -7.43 0.85
C TYR A 181 13.30 -8.85 0.28
N VAL A 182 12.92 -9.87 1.06
CA VAL A 182 13.08 -11.30 0.75
C VAL A 182 11.80 -12.08 1.07
N ASN A 183 11.40 -12.99 0.17
CA ASN A 183 10.31 -13.94 0.39
C ASN A 183 10.83 -15.39 0.40
N ASN A 184 10.27 -16.23 1.26
CA ASN A 184 10.54 -17.68 1.31
C ASN A 184 12.06 -17.98 1.43
N THR A 185 12.70 -17.34 2.42
CA THR A 185 14.12 -17.54 2.72
C THR A 185 14.45 -19.00 3.05
N ASN A 186 15.73 -19.37 2.91
CA ASN A 186 16.33 -20.63 3.33
C ASN A 186 17.72 -20.33 3.91
N ASP A 187 18.34 -21.31 4.55
CA ASP A 187 19.53 -21.13 5.39
C ASP A 187 20.69 -20.49 4.61
N VAL A 188 20.88 -20.90 3.35
CA VAL A 188 21.85 -20.30 2.43
C VAL A 188 21.59 -18.81 2.19
N LEU A 189 20.34 -18.43 1.89
CA LEU A 189 19.99 -17.02 1.68
C LEU A 189 20.06 -16.24 3.00
N GLY A 190 19.65 -16.81 4.12
CA GLY A 190 19.79 -16.21 5.46
C GLY A 190 21.25 -15.91 5.82
N ALA A 191 22.16 -16.85 5.55
CA ALA A 191 23.60 -16.63 5.75
C ALA A 191 24.15 -15.52 4.83
N CYS A 192 23.67 -15.42 3.59
CA CYS A 192 24.01 -14.30 2.70
C CYS A 192 23.47 -12.97 3.23
N MET A 193 22.20 -12.93 3.64
CA MET A 193 21.55 -11.75 4.23
C MET A 193 22.30 -11.24 5.47
N GLY A 194 22.77 -12.15 6.34
CA GLY A 194 23.59 -11.80 7.50
C GLY A 194 24.87 -11.04 7.08
N ARG A 195 25.63 -11.59 6.13
CA ARG A 195 26.84 -10.92 5.60
C ARG A 195 26.53 -9.56 4.96
N TRP A 196 25.45 -9.46 4.19
CA TRP A 196 25.06 -8.19 3.54
C TRP A 196 24.63 -7.12 4.54
N ILE A 197 23.97 -7.51 5.64
CA ILE A 197 23.60 -6.58 6.71
C ILE A 197 24.86 -6.14 7.47
N CYS A 198 25.76 -7.05 7.88
CA CYS A 198 27.02 -6.67 8.53
C CYS A 198 27.83 -5.69 7.67
N ALA A 199 28.00 -5.98 6.37
CA ALA A 199 28.69 -5.10 5.43
C ALA A 199 28.04 -3.70 5.29
N ALA A 200 26.74 -3.55 5.59
CA ALA A 200 26.07 -2.25 5.68
C ALA A 200 26.26 -1.59 7.06
N MET A 201 26.37 -2.37 8.14
CA MET A 201 26.75 -1.87 9.47
C MET A 201 28.17 -1.31 9.49
N ASP A 202 29.11 -1.99 8.83
CA ASP A 202 30.51 -1.58 8.68
C ASP A 202 30.66 -0.23 7.93
N LYS A 203 29.63 0.15 7.16
CA LYS A 203 29.47 1.46 6.49
C LYS A 203 28.46 2.36 7.21
N ASN A 204 28.33 2.24 8.53
CA ASN A 204 27.59 3.15 9.42
C ASN A 204 26.18 3.50 8.90
N VAL A 205 25.39 2.48 8.52
CA VAL A 205 24.05 2.66 7.96
C VAL A 205 23.14 3.50 8.88
N ARG A 206 22.41 4.46 8.29
CA ARG A 206 21.47 5.36 8.98
C ARG A 206 20.04 4.82 8.97
N GLU A 207 19.48 4.53 7.80
CA GLU A 207 18.19 3.86 7.66
C GLU A 207 18.36 2.38 7.28
N LEU A 208 17.81 1.46 8.09
CA LEU A 208 17.82 0.03 7.82
C LEU A 208 16.38 -0.51 7.70
N ASP A 209 16.00 -1.00 6.51
CA ASP A 209 14.66 -1.53 6.19
C ASP A 209 14.75 -3.01 5.76
N ILE A 210 14.49 -3.93 6.70
CA ILE A 210 14.60 -5.38 6.51
C ILE A 210 13.22 -6.03 6.52
N HIS A 211 12.83 -6.65 5.41
CA HIS A 211 11.52 -7.27 5.23
C HIS A 211 11.65 -8.74 4.81
N VAL A 212 11.35 -9.67 5.72
CA VAL A 212 11.55 -11.12 5.54
C VAL A 212 10.25 -11.88 5.74
N ILE A 213 9.61 -12.31 4.65
CA ILE A 213 8.40 -13.15 4.72
C ILE A 213 8.80 -14.61 4.56
N SER A 214 8.69 -15.41 5.64
CA SER A 214 8.86 -16.87 5.59
C SER A 214 7.61 -17.59 6.10
N LYS A 215 7.47 -18.86 5.74
CA LYS A 215 6.43 -19.76 6.29
C LYS A 215 6.99 -20.81 7.26
N ASN A 216 8.28 -21.14 7.15
CA ASN A 216 8.86 -22.34 7.77
C ASN A 216 10.12 -22.04 8.60
N ILE A 217 10.83 -20.94 8.31
CA ILE A 217 12.15 -20.61 8.90
C ILE A 217 12.09 -19.17 9.39
N GLN A 218 12.41 -18.93 10.66
CA GLN A 218 12.53 -17.59 11.21
C GLN A 218 13.95 -17.06 10.93
N TYR A 219 14.09 -15.81 10.51
CA TYR A 219 15.40 -15.22 10.25
C TYR A 219 15.94 -14.53 11.51
N ILE A 220 17.14 -14.92 11.95
CA ILE A 220 17.82 -14.27 13.07
C ILE A 220 18.49 -13.00 12.54
N LEU A 221 18.08 -11.84 13.06
CA LEU A 221 18.73 -10.56 12.75
C LEU A 221 20.11 -10.51 13.45
N PRO A 222 21.19 -10.08 12.78
CA PRO A 222 22.51 -9.95 13.43
C PRO A 222 22.51 -8.94 14.59
N ASP A 223 23.02 -9.33 15.75
CA ASP A 223 23.01 -8.52 16.98
C ASP A 223 23.74 -7.17 16.85
N VAL A 224 24.71 -7.07 15.92
CA VAL A 224 25.38 -5.81 15.53
C VAL A 224 24.40 -4.70 15.12
N VAL A 225 23.21 -5.05 14.61
CA VAL A 225 22.15 -4.08 14.30
C VAL A 225 21.62 -3.42 15.56
N LEU A 226 21.41 -4.18 16.64
CA LEU A 226 20.90 -3.67 17.92
C LEU A 226 21.99 -2.95 18.75
N LEU A 227 23.26 -3.21 18.46
CA LEU A 227 24.43 -2.55 19.06
C LEU A 227 24.85 -1.26 18.33
N SER A 228 24.22 -0.93 17.20
CA SER A 228 24.56 0.24 16.39
C SER A 228 24.28 1.57 17.08
N THR A 229 25.20 2.53 16.91
CA THR A 229 25.01 3.95 17.20
C THR A 229 24.77 4.80 15.94
N SER A 230 24.86 4.23 14.73
CA SER A 230 24.65 4.95 13.47
C SER A 230 23.20 4.99 12.99
N ILE A 231 22.40 3.98 13.37
CA ILE A 231 21.02 3.85 12.90
C ILE A 231 20.13 4.91 13.52
N THR A 232 19.47 5.69 12.67
CA THR A 232 18.43 6.67 13.02
C THR A 232 17.02 6.17 12.69
N SER A 233 16.89 5.20 11.79
CA SER A 233 15.60 4.59 11.39
C SER A 233 15.74 3.08 11.26
N LEU A 234 15.01 2.31 12.07
CA LEU A 234 15.01 0.84 12.05
C LEU A 234 13.61 0.32 11.68
N LYS A 235 13.50 -0.31 10.51
CA LYS A 235 12.24 -0.86 9.98
C LYS A 235 12.39 -2.36 9.79
N LEU A 236 11.61 -3.14 10.53
CA LEU A 236 11.75 -4.59 10.66
C LEU A 236 10.40 -5.26 10.43
N SER A 237 10.28 -6.06 9.37
CA SER A 237 8.99 -6.61 8.94
C SER A 237 9.04 -8.12 8.66
N GLY A 238 8.20 -8.89 9.37
CA GLY A 238 7.95 -10.30 9.11
C GLY A 238 8.54 -11.26 10.15
N THR A 239 8.84 -12.48 9.70
CA THR A 239 9.20 -13.61 10.56
C THR A 239 10.67 -13.58 10.96
N MET A 240 11.01 -12.66 11.85
CA MET A 240 12.36 -12.48 12.40
C MET A 240 12.45 -12.77 13.90
N MET A 241 13.63 -13.23 14.31
CA MET A 241 14.07 -13.34 15.69
C MET A 241 15.13 -12.26 15.97
N TYR A 242 15.20 -11.80 17.20
CA TYR A 242 16.11 -10.75 17.66
C TYR A 242 16.65 -11.09 19.05
N SER A 243 17.94 -10.87 19.31
CA SER A 243 18.56 -11.06 20.63
C SER A 243 18.53 -9.76 21.42
N PHE A 244 17.53 -9.58 22.29
CA PHE A 244 17.42 -8.38 23.14
C PHE A 244 18.29 -8.45 24.41
N THR A 245 19.39 -9.20 24.38
CA THR A 245 20.35 -9.32 25.49
C THR A 245 21.20 -8.07 25.67
N SER A 246 21.48 -7.36 24.57
CA SER A 246 22.21 -6.10 24.56
C SER A 246 21.70 -5.19 23.43
N MET A 247 21.61 -3.88 23.70
CA MET A 247 21.11 -2.87 22.77
C MET A 247 21.80 -1.54 23.05
N LYS A 248 22.16 -0.78 22.01
CA LYS A 248 22.84 0.55 22.11
C LYS A 248 22.35 1.57 21.06
N LEU A 249 21.12 1.41 20.58
CA LEU A 249 20.42 2.21 19.55
C LEU A 249 20.08 3.66 20.00
N SER A 250 21.05 4.34 20.57
CA SER A 250 20.94 5.67 21.20
C SER A 250 20.49 6.79 20.25
N ASN A 251 20.84 6.72 18.97
CA ASN A 251 20.48 7.70 17.94
C ASN A 251 19.19 7.37 17.17
N LEU A 252 18.48 6.29 17.55
CA LEU A 252 17.26 5.84 16.88
C LEU A 252 16.11 6.83 17.08
N ARG A 253 15.50 7.28 15.97
CA ARG A 253 14.37 8.22 15.92
C ARG A 253 13.09 7.59 15.36
N GLU A 254 13.20 6.73 14.34
CA GLU A 254 12.05 5.95 13.84
C GLU A 254 12.23 4.46 14.12
N LEU A 255 11.23 3.84 14.77
CA LEU A 255 11.17 2.40 14.98
C LEU A 255 9.87 1.84 14.42
N SER A 256 9.95 1.09 13.31
CA SER A 256 8.79 0.48 12.65
C SER A 256 8.89 -1.05 12.66
N ILE A 257 8.25 -1.71 13.63
CA ILE A 257 8.21 -3.18 13.70
C ILE A 257 6.87 -3.73 13.21
N LYS A 258 6.91 -4.74 12.33
CA LYS A 258 5.75 -5.28 11.62
C LYS A 258 5.74 -6.80 11.53
N ASP A 259 4.55 -7.40 11.59
CA ASP A 259 4.29 -8.85 11.47
C ASP A 259 5.08 -9.70 12.50
N ALA A 260 5.48 -9.09 13.61
CA ALA A 260 6.45 -9.65 14.54
C ALA A 260 5.84 -10.63 15.57
N ILE A 261 6.59 -11.70 15.81
CA ILE A 261 6.20 -12.84 16.65
C ILE A 261 6.78 -12.83 18.07
N LEU A 262 7.81 -12.02 18.33
CA LEU A 262 8.52 -11.96 19.63
C LEU A 262 8.47 -10.60 20.33
N VAL A 263 7.85 -9.57 19.73
CA VAL A 263 7.71 -8.26 20.37
C VAL A 263 6.61 -8.33 21.43
N ASN A 264 7.04 -8.26 22.69
CA ASN A 264 6.20 -8.19 23.88
C ASN A 264 6.55 -6.95 24.72
N ASP A 265 5.85 -6.80 25.84
CA ASP A 265 5.94 -5.67 26.77
C ASP A 265 7.40 -5.42 27.25
N TYR A 266 8.17 -6.49 27.51
CA TYR A 266 9.59 -6.41 27.90
C TYR A 266 10.48 -5.86 26.76
N VAL A 267 10.23 -6.29 25.52
CA VAL A 267 10.97 -5.81 24.34
C VAL A 267 10.72 -4.31 24.12
N ILE A 268 9.48 -3.85 24.28
CA ILE A 268 9.17 -2.41 24.21
C ILE A 268 9.94 -1.64 25.29
N LYS A 269 9.94 -2.12 26.54
CA LYS A 269 10.72 -1.49 27.63
C LYS A 269 12.22 -1.46 27.33
N LYS A 270 12.78 -2.47 26.64
CA LYS A 270 14.18 -2.42 26.21
C LYS A 270 14.46 -1.37 25.15
N PHE A 271 13.54 -1.10 24.22
CA PHE A 271 13.66 0.05 23.33
C PHE A 271 13.53 1.39 24.09
N GLU A 272 12.58 1.52 25.02
CA GLU A 272 12.43 2.70 25.89
C GLU A 272 13.71 2.99 26.72
N GLU A 273 14.33 1.97 27.30
CA GLU A 273 15.55 2.08 28.11
C GLU A 273 16.80 2.47 27.31
N ASN A 274 16.90 2.09 26.02
CA ASN A 274 18.14 2.19 25.24
C ASN A 274 18.05 3.13 24.01
N CYS A 275 16.87 3.65 23.68
CA CYS A 275 16.60 4.48 22.50
C CYS A 275 15.87 5.79 22.89
N PRO A 276 16.46 6.66 23.73
CA PRO A 276 15.77 7.82 24.32
C PRO A 276 15.36 8.91 23.30
N LEU A 277 15.82 8.81 22.05
CA LEU A 277 15.57 9.76 20.97
C LEU A 277 14.45 9.36 20.00
N ILE A 278 13.67 8.29 20.27
CA ILE A 278 12.55 7.89 19.40
C ILE A 278 11.50 9.02 19.29
N GLU A 279 11.19 9.39 18.04
CA GLU A 279 10.20 10.39 17.63
C GLU A 279 8.97 9.74 16.97
N ASP A 280 9.14 8.65 16.22
CA ASP A 280 8.07 7.88 15.55
C ASP A 280 8.17 6.38 15.91
N LEU A 281 7.15 5.85 16.58
CA LEU A 281 7.04 4.44 16.94
C LEU A 281 5.85 3.79 16.23
N ARG A 282 6.12 2.77 15.41
CA ARG A 282 5.12 2.05 14.64
C ARG A 282 5.16 0.55 14.92
N LEU A 283 4.03 0.01 15.39
CA LEU A 283 3.83 -1.41 15.71
C LEU A 283 2.66 -1.96 14.88
N VAL A 284 2.92 -2.98 14.07
CA VAL A 284 1.91 -3.58 13.16
C VAL A 284 1.89 -5.10 13.32
N ARG A 285 0.75 -5.69 13.69
CA ARG A 285 0.58 -7.15 13.86
C ARG A 285 1.62 -7.80 14.79
N CYS A 286 1.96 -7.13 15.89
CA CYS A 286 2.77 -7.68 16.96
C CYS A 286 1.95 -8.71 17.76
N ARG A 287 2.16 -10.00 17.49
CA ARG A 287 1.23 -11.08 17.89
C ARG A 287 1.25 -11.49 19.35
N VAL A 288 2.24 -11.02 20.12
CA VAL A 288 2.47 -11.40 21.52
C VAL A 288 2.60 -10.19 22.46
N LEU A 289 2.34 -8.98 21.95
CA LEU A 289 2.27 -7.76 22.74
C LEU A 289 0.94 -7.74 23.51
N LEU A 290 1.00 -7.62 24.83
CA LEU A 290 -0.17 -7.61 25.72
C LEU A 290 -0.47 -6.19 26.20
N ARG A 291 0.57 -5.42 26.54
CA ARG A 291 0.47 -4.02 26.95
C ARG A 291 1.53 -3.18 26.25
N LEU A 292 1.13 -2.01 25.76
CA LEU A 292 2.03 -0.97 25.28
C LEU A 292 2.14 0.10 26.38
N ALA A 293 3.18 0.03 27.21
CA ALA A 293 3.50 1.04 28.21
C ALA A 293 4.70 1.88 27.75
N ILE A 294 4.58 3.20 27.80
CA ILE A 294 5.65 4.16 27.44
C ILE A 294 5.59 5.36 28.40
N SER A 295 6.75 5.80 28.88
CA SER A 295 6.92 6.88 29.86
C SER A 295 8.25 7.64 29.76
N GLY A 296 9.31 7.00 29.27
CA GLY A 296 10.66 7.59 29.15
C GLY A 296 10.94 8.32 27.84
N LEU A 297 10.17 8.06 26.78
CA LEU A 297 10.44 8.58 25.43
C LEU A 297 9.99 10.05 25.26
N ARG A 298 10.76 10.97 25.87
CA ARG A 298 10.48 12.42 25.90
C ARG A 298 10.44 13.09 24.51
N LYS A 299 10.96 12.44 23.45
CA LYS A 299 10.94 12.95 22.07
C LYS A 299 9.82 12.39 21.20
N LEU A 300 9.00 11.48 21.74
CA LEU A 300 7.96 10.78 20.99
C LEU A 300 6.86 11.74 20.50
N ARG A 301 6.79 11.93 19.17
CA ARG A 301 5.77 12.75 18.48
C ARG A 301 4.65 11.91 17.87
N ARG A 302 4.97 10.68 17.44
CA ARG A 302 4.03 9.82 16.72
C ARG A 302 4.04 8.40 17.26
N VAL A 303 2.85 7.86 17.47
CA VAL A 303 2.66 6.44 17.79
C VAL A 303 1.59 5.84 16.88
N GLU A 304 1.94 4.75 16.20
CA GLU A 304 1.03 3.96 15.39
C GLU A 304 0.96 2.51 15.88
N VAL A 305 -0.25 1.99 16.10
CA VAL A 305 -0.49 0.63 16.56
C VAL A 305 -1.62 -0.02 15.76
N HIS A 306 -1.30 -1.04 14.96
CA HIS A 306 -2.25 -1.66 14.02
C HIS A 306 -2.34 -3.18 14.18
N GLU A 307 -3.57 -3.70 14.26
CA GLU A 307 -3.91 -5.11 14.13
C GLU A 307 -3.11 -6.03 15.10
N CYS A 308 -2.91 -5.60 16.35
CA CYS A 308 -2.13 -6.34 17.35
C CYS A 308 -3.05 -7.21 18.24
N PRO A 309 -3.27 -8.51 17.93
CA PRO A 309 -4.43 -9.30 18.38
C PRO A 309 -4.63 -9.43 19.90
N LYS A 310 -3.56 -9.30 20.69
CA LYS A 310 -3.58 -9.55 22.14
C LYS A 310 -3.41 -8.30 23.01
N LEU A 311 -3.28 -7.14 22.39
CA LEU A 311 -3.00 -5.87 23.07
C LEU A 311 -4.25 -5.37 23.81
N SER A 312 -4.29 -5.54 25.12
CA SER A 312 -5.44 -5.17 25.97
C SER A 312 -5.33 -3.77 26.59
N CYS A 313 -4.15 -3.15 26.54
CA CYS A 313 -3.94 -1.83 27.13
C CYS A 313 -2.81 -1.04 26.45
N ILE A 314 -3.04 0.25 26.20
CA ILE A 314 -2.06 1.25 25.75
C ILE A 314 -1.99 2.33 26.83
N GLN A 315 -0.79 2.60 27.37
CA GLN A 315 -0.54 3.60 28.40
C GLN A 315 0.69 4.40 27.99
N ILE A 316 0.50 5.63 27.52
CA ILE A 316 1.58 6.46 26.96
C ILE A 316 1.61 7.78 27.70
N ALA A 317 2.70 8.04 28.43
CA ALA A 317 3.00 9.34 29.02
C ALA A 317 4.05 10.05 28.16
N ALA A 318 3.59 10.89 27.23
CA ALA A 318 4.45 11.63 26.30
C ALA A 318 3.83 13.00 25.99
N SER A 319 4.39 14.05 26.58
CA SER A 319 3.88 15.43 26.43
C SER A 319 4.10 16.05 25.05
N ASN A 320 4.97 15.46 24.22
CA ASN A 320 5.26 15.92 22.86
C ASN A 320 4.51 15.09 21.79
N LEU A 321 3.55 14.25 22.17
CA LEU A 321 2.79 13.40 21.26
C LEU A 321 1.82 14.23 20.40
N GLU A 322 2.19 14.47 19.15
CA GLU A 322 1.42 15.21 18.15
C GLU A 322 0.43 14.32 17.38
N SER A 323 0.73 13.03 17.21
CA SER A 323 -0.06 12.09 16.40
C SER A 323 -0.20 10.70 17.03
N PHE A 324 -1.43 10.19 17.10
CA PHE A 324 -1.75 8.86 17.60
C PHE A 324 -2.68 8.12 16.63
N TRP A 325 -2.29 6.92 16.21
CA TRP A 325 -3.10 6.01 15.41
C TRP A 325 -3.24 4.67 16.13
N TYR A 326 -4.47 4.30 16.51
CA TYR A 326 -4.82 2.95 16.93
C TYR A 326 -5.79 2.28 15.94
N HIS A 327 -5.51 1.02 15.57
CA HIS A 327 -6.37 0.18 14.73
C HIS A 327 -6.48 -1.21 15.36
N ALA A 328 -7.59 -1.48 16.03
CA ALA A 328 -7.93 -2.76 16.65
C ALA A 328 -8.13 -3.89 15.63
N GLU A 329 -7.78 -5.12 16.01
CA GLU A 329 -8.27 -6.32 15.34
C GLU A 329 -9.74 -6.61 15.74
N LYS A 330 -10.44 -7.45 14.98
CA LYS A 330 -11.86 -7.73 15.23
C LYS A 330 -12.09 -8.33 16.62
N HIS A 331 -13.11 -7.81 17.32
CA HIS A 331 -13.53 -8.22 18.67
C HIS A 331 -12.55 -7.91 19.82
N GLN A 332 -11.41 -7.28 19.53
CA GLN A 332 -10.43 -6.84 20.52
C GLN A 332 -11.01 -5.74 21.44
N GLU A 333 -10.56 -5.71 22.70
CA GLU A 333 -10.77 -4.60 23.64
C GLU A 333 -9.41 -4.04 24.02
N CYS A 334 -9.27 -2.70 24.00
CA CYS A 334 -8.05 -2.04 24.42
C CYS A 334 -8.35 -0.81 25.28
N LYS A 335 -7.81 -0.76 26.50
CA LYS A 335 -7.89 0.44 27.35
C LYS A 335 -6.77 1.40 26.96
N ILE A 336 -7.12 2.56 26.42
CA ILE A 336 -6.15 3.58 25.95
C ILE A 336 -6.10 4.75 26.95
N ASP A 337 -4.91 5.01 27.49
CA ASP A 337 -4.61 6.10 28.41
C ASP A 337 -3.41 6.90 27.88
N LEU A 338 -3.67 8.11 27.34
CA LEU A 338 -2.63 9.00 26.83
C LEU A 338 -2.43 10.17 27.82
N LYS A 339 -1.43 10.06 28.69
CA LYS A 339 -1.07 11.09 29.67
C LYS A 339 -0.21 12.17 29.01
N GLY A 340 -0.58 13.44 29.18
CA GLY A 340 0.07 14.56 28.51
C GLY A 340 -0.38 14.78 27.06
N SER A 341 -1.51 14.19 26.65
CA SER A 341 -2.11 14.31 25.30
C SER A 341 -2.60 15.71 24.90
N GLY A 342 -2.34 16.75 25.71
CA GLY A 342 -2.75 18.12 25.43
C GLY A 342 -2.23 18.71 24.11
N ASN A 343 -1.08 18.21 23.62
CA ASN A 343 -0.46 18.60 22.36
C ASN A 343 -0.86 17.71 21.16
N LEU A 344 -1.82 16.78 21.34
CA LEU A 344 -2.25 15.88 20.27
C LEU A 344 -3.06 16.63 19.21
N LYS A 345 -2.49 16.71 18.00
CA LYS A 345 -3.07 17.34 16.81
C LYS A 345 -3.82 16.35 15.92
N SER A 346 -3.37 15.10 15.86
CA SER A 346 -3.83 14.08 14.92
C SER A 346 -4.25 12.81 15.66
N LEU A 347 -5.53 12.45 15.60
CA LEU A 347 -6.08 11.24 16.21
C LEU A 347 -6.75 10.37 15.16
N THR A 348 -6.26 9.14 14.99
CA THR A 348 -6.95 8.10 14.22
C THR A 348 -7.27 6.90 15.11
N LEU A 349 -8.55 6.57 15.23
CA LEU A 349 -9.04 5.43 15.99
C LEU A 349 -9.85 4.50 15.11
N LYS A 350 -9.54 3.21 15.20
CA LYS A 350 -10.45 2.11 14.91
C LYS A 350 -10.50 1.22 16.13
N ASP A 351 -11.62 1.29 16.84
CA ASP A 351 -11.92 0.42 17.97
C ASP A 351 -13.40 0.03 17.90
N LEU A 352 -13.65 -1.27 17.68
CA LEU A 352 -14.99 -1.81 17.47
C LEU A 352 -15.84 -1.84 18.75
N LYS A 353 -15.24 -1.62 19.92
CA LYS A 353 -15.84 -1.79 21.25
C LYS A 353 -15.74 -0.57 22.17
N MET A 354 -15.01 0.48 21.79
CA MET A 354 -15.01 1.78 22.47
C MET A 354 -16.45 2.33 22.62
N LYS A 355 -16.77 2.79 23.84
CA LYS A 355 -18.08 3.36 24.21
C LYS A 355 -18.03 4.88 24.27
N ASP A 356 -19.19 5.51 24.10
CA ASP A 356 -19.41 6.97 24.13
C ASP A 356 -18.66 7.68 25.27
N THR A 357 -18.83 7.23 26.53
CA THR A 357 -18.22 7.87 27.71
C THR A 357 -16.69 7.86 27.64
N ALA A 358 -16.10 6.70 27.34
CA ALA A 358 -14.66 6.53 27.20
C ALA A 358 -14.09 7.37 26.04
N PHE A 359 -14.87 7.61 24.99
CA PHE A 359 -14.49 8.51 23.90
C PHE A 359 -14.55 9.99 24.32
N GLN A 360 -15.60 10.42 25.01
CA GLN A 360 -15.71 11.80 25.52
C GLN A 360 -14.62 12.11 26.57
N GLU A 361 -14.34 11.18 27.48
CA GLU A 361 -13.21 11.23 28.42
C GLU A 361 -11.83 11.25 27.74
N PHE A 362 -11.75 10.87 26.46
CA PHE A 362 -10.51 10.90 25.68
C PHE A 362 -10.35 12.22 24.93
N ILE A 363 -11.38 12.66 24.19
CA ILE A 363 -11.36 13.91 23.41
C ILE A 363 -11.21 15.14 24.31
N SER A 364 -11.83 15.16 25.48
CA SER A 364 -11.68 16.24 26.48
C SER A 364 -10.24 16.46 26.96
N LYS A 365 -9.34 15.47 26.79
CA LYS A 365 -7.91 15.58 27.11
C LYS A 365 -7.05 16.10 25.94
N CYS A 366 -7.65 16.28 24.76
CA CYS A 366 -6.98 16.62 23.50
C CYS A 366 -7.47 17.98 22.91
N PRO A 367 -7.35 19.12 23.63
CA PRO A 367 -7.93 20.40 23.21
C PRO A 367 -7.30 21.03 21.95
N LEU A 368 -6.10 20.59 21.54
CA LEU A 368 -5.40 21.06 20.35
C LEU A 368 -5.62 20.18 19.11
N LEU A 369 -6.66 19.33 19.11
CA LEU A 369 -6.90 18.38 18.04
C LEU A 369 -7.35 19.07 16.73
N GLU A 370 -6.48 19.03 15.73
CA GLU A 370 -6.67 19.57 14.38
C GLU A 370 -7.33 18.54 13.44
N MET A 371 -7.07 17.25 13.65
CA MET A 371 -7.58 16.16 12.81
C MET A 371 -8.06 14.96 13.63
N LEU A 372 -9.30 14.51 13.34
CA LEU A 372 -9.96 13.36 13.96
C LEU A 372 -10.47 12.39 12.90
N VAL A 373 -10.04 11.12 12.97
CA VAL A 373 -10.51 10.01 12.13
C VAL A 373 -11.02 8.89 13.02
N LEU A 374 -12.32 8.58 12.95
CA LEU A 374 -12.91 7.35 13.47
C LEU A 374 -13.21 6.42 12.30
N ASN A 375 -12.85 5.14 12.41
CA ASN A 375 -13.07 4.13 11.37
C ASN A 375 -13.51 2.79 11.98
N GLU A 376 -14.64 2.23 11.53
CA GLU A 376 -15.23 0.98 12.04
C GLU A 376 -15.46 1.01 13.57
N CYS A 377 -15.73 2.19 14.15
CA CYS A 377 -16.06 2.34 15.58
C CYS A 377 -17.50 1.93 15.86
N THR A 378 -17.77 0.62 15.81
CA THR A 378 -19.11 0.01 15.83
C THR A 378 -19.83 -0.04 17.17
N SER A 379 -19.23 0.49 18.25
CA SER A 379 -19.83 0.57 19.59
C SER A 379 -20.16 2.00 20.06
N LEU A 380 -19.87 3.01 19.23
CA LEU A 380 -20.31 4.38 19.49
C LEU A 380 -21.76 4.54 19.04
N GLU A 381 -22.60 5.08 19.92
CA GLU A 381 -24.04 5.31 19.70
C GLU A 381 -24.36 6.81 19.70
N ARG A 382 -23.78 7.58 20.63
CA ARG A 382 -23.84 9.06 20.65
C ARG A 382 -22.44 9.70 20.59
N LEU A 383 -22.28 10.71 19.75
CA LEU A 383 -21.01 11.39 19.50
C LEU A 383 -21.16 12.91 19.53
N THR A 384 -20.70 13.54 20.62
CA THR A 384 -20.54 14.99 20.69
C THR A 384 -19.09 15.38 20.36
N ILE A 385 -18.89 16.44 19.57
CA ILE A 385 -17.58 17.01 19.22
C ILE A 385 -17.68 18.53 19.35
N LEU A 386 -16.99 19.11 20.34
CA LEU A 386 -16.90 20.55 20.54
C LEU A 386 -15.42 20.97 20.35
N SER A 387 -15.09 21.68 19.27
CA SER A 387 -13.70 22.13 19.04
C SER A 387 -13.59 23.31 18.08
N GLY A 388 -13.06 24.43 18.59
CA GLY A 388 -12.62 25.57 17.78
C GLY A 388 -11.28 25.35 17.05
N LYS A 389 -10.64 24.17 17.16
CA LYS A 389 -9.35 23.83 16.53
C LYS A 389 -9.44 22.74 15.46
N LEU A 390 -10.51 21.96 15.44
CA LEU A 390 -10.66 20.83 14.52
C LEU A 390 -10.86 21.34 13.09
N THR A 391 -9.88 21.08 12.21
CA THR A 391 -9.94 21.43 10.78
C THR A 391 -10.33 20.24 9.91
N SER A 392 -10.11 19.00 10.37
CA SER A 392 -10.48 17.79 9.63
C SER A 392 -11.18 16.76 10.52
N LEU A 393 -12.35 16.30 10.09
CA LEU A 393 -13.11 15.25 10.76
C LEU A 393 -13.46 14.14 9.77
N THR A 394 -13.33 12.88 10.18
CA THR A 394 -13.60 11.70 9.36
C THR A 394 -14.28 10.63 10.21
N LEU A 395 -15.44 10.12 9.77
CA LEU A 395 -16.29 9.18 10.52
C LEU A 395 -16.71 8.01 9.61
N ILE A 396 -15.87 6.99 9.45
CA ILE A 396 -16.06 5.90 8.48
C ILE A 396 -16.63 4.64 9.16
N GLN A 397 -17.69 4.05 8.60
CA GLN A 397 -18.28 2.77 9.01
C GLN A 397 -18.59 2.66 10.52
N CYS A 398 -18.91 3.77 11.16
CA CYS A 398 -19.37 3.82 12.55
C CYS A 398 -20.87 3.49 12.57
N THR A 399 -21.20 2.20 12.41
CA THR A 399 -22.53 1.73 11.99
C THR A 399 -23.65 1.86 13.03
N LYS A 400 -23.29 2.14 14.28
CA LYS A 400 -24.21 2.29 15.43
C LYS A 400 -24.49 3.73 15.83
N LEU A 401 -23.80 4.72 15.25
CA LEU A 401 -24.09 6.12 15.55
C LEU A 401 -25.53 6.41 15.12
N ASP A 402 -26.36 6.81 16.09
CA ASP A 402 -27.74 7.27 15.91
C ASP A 402 -27.87 8.76 16.31
N GLU A 403 -26.98 9.31 17.15
CA GLU A 403 -26.93 10.75 17.47
C GLU A 403 -25.50 11.31 17.35
N VAL A 404 -25.34 12.41 16.62
CA VAL A 404 -24.07 13.11 16.43
C VAL A 404 -24.29 14.62 16.47
N ASN A 405 -23.56 15.29 17.37
CA ASN A 405 -23.62 16.73 17.60
C ASN A 405 -22.22 17.32 17.40
N ILE A 406 -22.04 18.20 16.40
CA ILE A 406 -20.73 18.76 16.05
C ILE A 406 -20.80 20.28 16.14
N ASP A 407 -20.04 20.88 17.06
CA ASP A 407 -19.73 22.30 17.09
C ASP A 407 -18.24 22.49 16.76
N ALA A 408 -17.97 22.76 15.48
CA ALA A 408 -16.63 22.91 14.93
C ALA A 408 -16.64 23.99 13.84
N PRO A 409 -16.77 25.29 14.19
CA PRO A 409 -16.93 26.37 13.22
C PRO A 409 -15.72 26.55 12.30
N ASN A 410 -14.53 26.08 12.70
CA ASN A 410 -13.29 26.09 11.91
C ASN A 410 -13.03 24.78 11.13
N LEU A 411 -13.99 23.85 11.10
CA LEU A 411 -13.89 22.61 10.34
C LEU A 411 -13.80 22.92 8.83
N TYR A 412 -12.76 22.44 8.16
CA TYR A 412 -12.49 22.70 6.74
C TYR A 412 -12.83 21.50 5.85
N THR A 413 -12.49 20.28 6.29
CA THR A 413 -12.82 19.00 5.64
C THR A 413 -13.64 18.07 6.53
N PHE A 414 -14.74 17.51 6.01
CA PHE A 414 -15.59 16.56 6.75
C PHE A 414 -15.98 15.27 5.99
N GLN A 415 -15.36 14.13 6.30
CA GLN A 415 -15.74 12.82 5.74
C GLN A 415 -16.67 12.02 6.68
N TYR A 416 -17.68 11.34 6.13
CA TYR A 416 -18.56 10.39 6.81
C TYR A 416 -18.72 9.10 5.98
N SER A 417 -19.03 7.97 6.59
CA SER A 417 -19.58 6.79 5.93
C SER A 417 -20.41 5.95 6.89
N GLY A 418 -21.60 5.50 6.48
CA GLY A 418 -22.47 4.67 7.31
C GLY A 418 -23.73 4.18 6.59
N HIS A 419 -24.67 3.64 7.36
CA HIS A 419 -25.96 3.12 6.86
C HIS A 419 -27.13 4.09 7.01
N ARG A 420 -26.98 5.09 7.88
CA ARG A 420 -27.96 6.13 8.22
C ARG A 420 -27.27 7.48 8.16
N MET A 421 -27.96 8.54 8.57
CA MET A 421 -27.37 9.86 8.75
C MET A 421 -27.70 10.39 10.16
N PRO A 422 -26.78 10.25 11.13
CA PRO A 422 -27.10 10.42 12.56
C PRO A 422 -26.88 11.84 13.10
N PHE A 423 -26.83 12.87 12.24
CA PHE A 423 -26.48 14.22 12.67
C PHE A 423 -27.70 14.97 13.21
N SER A 424 -27.76 15.17 14.52
CA SER A 424 -28.84 15.90 15.20
C SER A 424 -28.55 17.40 15.28
N SER A 425 -27.29 17.80 15.39
CA SER A 425 -26.86 19.20 15.27
C SER A 425 -25.48 19.33 14.62
N MET A 426 -25.27 20.40 13.84
CA MET A 426 -24.00 20.64 13.16
C MET A 426 -23.74 22.14 12.93
N ASN A 427 -22.81 22.72 13.68
CA ASN A 427 -22.25 24.05 13.42
C ASN A 427 -20.86 23.90 12.77
N VAL A 428 -20.79 24.16 11.46
CA VAL A 428 -19.60 23.98 10.61
C VAL A 428 -19.48 25.10 9.58
N SER A 429 -19.61 26.35 10.02
CA SER A 429 -19.62 27.58 9.19
C SER A 429 -18.39 27.79 8.29
N GLY A 430 -17.25 27.19 8.64
CA GLY A 430 -15.99 27.26 7.89
C GLY A 430 -15.82 26.19 6.81
N LEU A 431 -16.76 25.24 6.69
CA LEU A 431 -16.59 24.03 5.88
C LEU A 431 -16.52 24.34 4.39
N ARG A 432 -15.52 23.75 3.71
CA ARG A 432 -15.30 23.91 2.26
C ARG A 432 -15.27 22.59 1.51
N GLU A 433 -14.88 21.51 2.18
CA GLU A 433 -14.88 20.16 1.60
C GLU A 433 -15.54 19.17 2.55
N ALA A 434 -16.29 18.21 2.01
CA ALA A 434 -16.95 17.18 2.79
C ALA A 434 -17.04 15.88 1.98
N LYS A 435 -17.44 14.74 2.56
CA LYS A 435 -17.42 13.45 1.87
C LYS A 435 -18.23 12.42 2.65
N PHE A 436 -19.55 12.42 2.52
CA PHE A 436 -20.39 11.41 3.15
C PHE A 436 -20.29 10.08 2.38
N SER A 437 -20.83 8.99 2.92
CA SER A 437 -20.76 7.72 2.21
C SER A 437 -21.76 6.69 2.70
N PHE A 438 -22.91 6.67 2.03
CA PHE A 438 -24.01 5.79 2.38
C PHE A 438 -23.84 4.38 1.79
N ALA A 439 -24.53 3.42 2.39
CA ALA A 439 -24.64 2.04 1.94
C ALA A 439 -26.04 1.82 1.32
N PRO A 440 -26.24 0.79 0.45
CA PRO A 440 -27.45 0.67 -0.38
C PRO A 440 -28.78 0.40 0.37
N ILE A 441 -28.81 0.38 1.70
CA ILE A 441 -30.01 0.10 2.51
C ILE A 441 -30.85 1.38 2.67
N MET A 442 -31.17 2.01 1.55
CA MET A 442 -31.97 3.23 1.43
C MET A 442 -33.34 2.86 0.85
N LYS A 443 -34.25 2.34 1.68
CA LYS A 443 -35.60 1.90 1.27
C LYS A 443 -36.73 2.90 1.55
N ASN A 444 -36.54 3.86 2.46
CA ASN A 444 -37.63 4.68 2.99
C ASN A 444 -37.55 6.13 2.50
N SER A 445 -38.71 6.73 2.19
CA SER A 445 -38.86 8.10 1.70
C SER A 445 -38.52 9.17 2.73
N LEU A 446 -38.85 8.94 4.02
CA LEU A 446 -38.57 9.88 5.13
C LEU A 446 -37.12 10.37 5.14
N CYS A 447 -36.16 9.46 4.93
CA CYS A 447 -34.75 9.76 5.02
C CYS A 447 -34.31 10.82 4.00
N ILE A 448 -34.97 10.91 2.84
CA ILE A 448 -34.66 11.91 1.80
C ILE A 448 -34.92 13.33 2.30
N ALA A 449 -36.00 13.55 3.07
CA ALA A 449 -36.31 14.87 3.64
C ALA A 449 -35.32 15.27 4.75
N GLU A 450 -34.81 14.30 5.52
CA GLU A 450 -33.76 14.48 6.52
C GLU A 450 -32.44 14.91 5.84
N TYR A 451 -32.02 14.20 4.78
CA TYR A 451 -30.86 14.60 3.96
C TYR A 451 -31.03 16.01 3.39
N GLN A 452 -32.19 16.34 2.81
CA GLN A 452 -32.43 17.65 2.20
C GLN A 452 -32.37 18.80 3.24
N ARG A 453 -32.96 18.61 4.42
CA ARG A 453 -32.89 19.60 5.52
C ARG A 453 -31.47 19.81 6.00
N PHE A 454 -30.74 18.72 6.28
CA PHE A 454 -29.36 18.80 6.74
C PHE A 454 -28.43 19.44 5.69
N PHE A 455 -28.51 19.03 4.42
CA PHE A 455 -27.77 19.67 3.33
C PHE A 455 -28.26 21.10 3.01
N GLY A 456 -29.37 21.55 3.60
CA GLY A 456 -29.83 22.94 3.58
C GLY A 456 -28.98 23.89 4.42
N ASN A 457 -28.36 23.40 5.50
CA ASN A 457 -27.67 24.22 6.49
C ASN A 457 -26.20 24.56 6.13
N PHE A 458 -25.68 24.04 5.02
CA PHE A 458 -24.31 24.33 4.57
C PHE A 458 -24.27 25.59 3.72
N ASP A 459 -23.20 26.38 3.88
CA ASP A 459 -22.98 27.58 3.07
C ASP A 459 -22.67 27.19 1.61
N ARG A 460 -23.71 27.26 0.77
CA ARG A 460 -23.67 26.89 -0.65
C ARG A 460 -22.70 27.78 -1.45
N SER A 461 -22.32 28.97 -0.96
CA SER A 461 -21.40 29.90 -1.65
C SER A 461 -19.94 29.47 -1.63
N LYS A 462 -19.54 28.53 -0.75
CA LYS A 462 -18.13 28.18 -0.48
C LYS A 462 -17.63 26.92 -1.20
N GLY A 463 -18.30 26.46 -2.25
CA GLY A 463 -17.84 25.34 -3.10
C GLY A 463 -18.48 23.98 -2.78
N PHE A 464 -19.77 23.95 -2.45
CA PHE A 464 -20.52 22.71 -2.19
C PHE A 464 -20.63 21.83 -3.46
N LYS A 465 -20.53 20.50 -3.32
CA LYS A 465 -20.64 19.56 -4.46
C LYS A 465 -20.96 18.10 -4.07
N LEU A 466 -22.21 17.67 -4.14
CA LEU A 466 -22.71 16.35 -3.72
C LEU A 466 -22.49 15.23 -4.79
N ILE A 467 -21.46 14.38 -4.66
CA ILE A 467 -21.15 13.28 -5.62
C ILE A 467 -21.69 11.93 -5.11
N VAL A 468 -22.98 11.67 -5.30
CA VAL A 468 -23.65 10.44 -4.85
C VAL A 468 -23.52 9.32 -5.89
N TYR A 469 -22.87 8.20 -5.59
CA TYR A 469 -22.78 7.06 -6.52
C TYR A 469 -23.66 5.86 -6.14
N SER A 470 -23.39 4.70 -6.72
CA SER A 470 -23.87 3.37 -6.36
C SER A 470 -22.85 2.34 -6.89
N LYS A 471 -23.11 1.03 -6.77
CA LYS A 471 -22.26 0.00 -7.40
C LYS A 471 -22.22 0.08 -8.94
N GLN A 472 -23.14 0.80 -9.57
CA GLN A 472 -23.33 0.83 -11.04
C GLN A 472 -23.57 2.22 -11.64
N SER A 473 -23.91 3.22 -10.83
CA SER A 473 -24.27 4.57 -11.28
C SER A 473 -23.58 5.66 -10.45
N MET A 474 -23.52 6.89 -10.96
CA MET A 474 -22.92 8.05 -10.32
C MET A 474 -23.77 9.29 -10.61
N LYS A 475 -24.01 10.15 -9.63
CA LYS A 475 -24.80 11.38 -9.74
C LYS A 475 -24.05 12.52 -9.03
N ILE A 476 -23.50 13.47 -9.79
CA ILE A 476 -22.82 14.66 -9.28
C ILE A 476 -23.80 15.82 -9.28
N TYR A 477 -24.08 16.39 -8.11
CA TYR A 477 -24.83 17.63 -7.96
C TYR A 477 -23.89 18.73 -7.47
N GLU A 478 -24.04 19.93 -8.00
CA GLU A 478 -23.30 21.11 -7.55
C GLU A 478 -24.22 22.03 -6.73
N GLU A 479 -25.44 22.28 -7.22
CA GLU A 479 -26.54 22.87 -6.46
C GLU A 479 -27.73 21.89 -6.34
N PRO A 480 -28.08 21.42 -5.13
CA PRO A 480 -29.29 20.61 -4.93
C PRO A 480 -30.55 21.50 -4.90
N LYS A 481 -31.02 21.98 -6.06
CA LYS A 481 -32.29 22.71 -6.15
C LYS A 481 -33.47 21.80 -5.77
N GLU A 482 -34.32 22.30 -4.87
CA GLU A 482 -35.13 21.48 -3.94
C GLU A 482 -36.28 20.69 -4.57
N ALA A 483 -36.59 20.90 -5.85
CA ALA A 483 -37.78 20.40 -6.53
C ALA A 483 -37.74 18.93 -7.03
N HIS A 484 -36.64 18.20 -6.88
CA HIS A 484 -36.46 16.88 -7.52
C HIS A 484 -37.07 15.69 -6.76
N ARG A 485 -38.40 15.58 -6.77
CA ARG A 485 -39.12 14.35 -6.41
C ARG A 485 -38.88 13.24 -7.46
N SER A 486 -37.89 12.36 -7.28
CA SER A 486 -37.92 10.95 -7.78
C SER A 486 -36.66 10.11 -7.47
N LEU A 487 -36.89 8.97 -6.81
CA LEU A 487 -36.31 7.63 -7.00
C LEU A 487 -34.77 7.36 -7.03
N ASN A 488 -34.46 6.19 -6.46
CA ASN A 488 -33.32 5.29 -6.67
C ASN A 488 -31.97 5.59 -5.98
N TYR A 489 -31.77 4.78 -4.93
CA TYR A 489 -30.56 4.06 -4.47
C TYR A 489 -29.20 4.75 -4.59
N PHE A 490 -28.60 5.02 -3.43
CA PHE A 490 -27.36 5.78 -3.27
C PHE A 490 -26.32 5.01 -2.44
N CYS A 491 -25.06 4.97 -2.92
CA CYS A 491 -23.88 4.50 -2.18
C CYS A 491 -22.66 5.41 -2.44
N LYS A 492 -21.93 5.79 -1.39
CA LYS A 492 -20.90 6.86 -1.35
C LYS A 492 -21.39 8.25 -1.81
N LEU A 493 -20.91 9.33 -1.18
CA LEU A 493 -21.34 10.72 -1.42
C LEU A 493 -20.16 11.71 -1.25
N GLU A 494 -19.30 11.82 -2.26
CA GLU A 494 -18.06 12.60 -2.14
C GLU A 494 -18.33 14.11 -2.37
N LEU A 495 -17.69 15.04 -1.64
CA LEU A 495 -17.70 16.47 -1.98
C LEU A 495 -16.27 16.98 -2.10
N THR A 496 -16.08 17.99 -2.96
CA THR A 496 -14.74 18.43 -3.37
C THR A 496 -14.77 19.87 -3.86
N ALA A 497 -13.89 20.71 -3.30
CA ALA A 497 -13.75 22.11 -3.68
C ALA A 497 -12.86 22.33 -4.94
N SER A 498 -12.24 21.26 -5.48
CA SER A 498 -11.41 21.34 -6.69
C SER A 498 -11.90 20.42 -7.81
N LEU A 499 -11.94 20.96 -9.03
CA LEU A 499 -12.22 20.23 -10.28
C LEU A 499 -11.32 18.99 -10.43
N THR A 500 -10.04 19.11 -10.08
CA THR A 500 -9.03 18.03 -10.15
C THR A 500 -9.34 16.86 -9.21
N SER A 501 -9.96 17.12 -8.06
CA SER A 501 -10.43 16.05 -7.16
C SER A 501 -11.61 15.30 -7.77
N VAL A 502 -12.58 16.00 -8.37
CA VAL A 502 -13.74 15.39 -9.07
C VAL A 502 -13.27 14.45 -10.18
N GLN A 503 -12.31 14.90 -10.99
CA GLN A 503 -11.71 14.11 -12.07
C GLN A 503 -11.14 12.77 -11.56
N LYS A 504 -10.40 12.78 -10.44
CA LYS A 504 -9.85 11.57 -9.80
C LYS A 504 -10.95 10.63 -9.30
N ILE A 505 -12.06 11.16 -8.79
CA ILE A 505 -13.17 10.34 -8.26
C ILE A 505 -13.86 9.60 -9.41
N VAL A 506 -14.14 10.28 -10.52
CA VAL A 506 -14.74 9.63 -11.71
C VAL A 506 -13.76 8.64 -12.34
N ASP A 507 -12.46 8.97 -12.48
CA ASP A 507 -11.46 8.02 -12.97
C ASP A 507 -11.39 6.75 -12.10
N ASN A 508 -11.38 6.89 -10.77
CA ASN A 508 -11.38 5.76 -9.85
C ASN A 508 -12.68 4.94 -9.95
N TRP A 509 -13.85 5.58 -10.05
CA TRP A 509 -15.12 4.88 -10.19
C TRP A 509 -15.21 4.08 -11.50
N LEU A 510 -14.76 4.67 -12.62
CA LEU A 510 -14.62 3.99 -13.92
C LEU A 510 -13.62 2.81 -13.84
N ARG A 511 -12.51 2.98 -13.11
CA ARG A 511 -11.42 2.00 -12.94
C ARG A 511 -11.80 0.80 -12.05
N GLU A 512 -12.46 1.05 -10.94
CA GLU A 512 -12.81 0.03 -9.93
C GLU A 512 -14.09 -0.73 -10.30
N PHE A 513 -15.13 -0.03 -10.75
CA PHE A 513 -16.48 -0.60 -10.88
C PHE A 513 -16.97 -0.83 -12.31
N HIS A 514 -16.30 -0.27 -13.34
CA HIS A 514 -16.84 -0.21 -14.71
C HIS A 514 -18.26 0.38 -14.71
N GLY A 515 -18.40 1.57 -14.14
CA GLY A 515 -19.69 2.23 -13.93
C GLY A 515 -20.51 2.42 -15.20
N ILE A 516 -21.83 2.20 -15.12
CA ILE A 516 -22.76 2.07 -16.26
C ILE A 516 -23.42 3.41 -16.60
N SER A 517 -23.66 4.28 -15.61
CA SER A 517 -24.28 5.60 -15.85
C SER A 517 -23.74 6.70 -14.94
N LEU A 518 -23.42 7.85 -15.52
CA LEU A 518 -23.00 9.07 -14.81
C LEU A 518 -23.99 10.20 -15.12
N THR A 519 -24.56 10.81 -14.09
CA THR A 519 -25.42 11.99 -14.18
C THR A 519 -24.67 13.19 -13.60
N LEU A 520 -24.69 14.32 -14.28
CA LEU A 520 -24.20 15.61 -13.79
C LEU A 520 -25.40 16.58 -13.69
N VAL A 521 -25.50 17.31 -12.57
CA VAL A 521 -26.51 18.35 -12.29
C VAL A 521 -25.73 19.57 -11.78
N THR A 522 -25.43 20.51 -12.68
CA THR A 522 -24.30 21.44 -12.49
C THR A 522 -24.48 22.73 -13.29
N PRO A 523 -24.53 23.91 -12.66
CA PRO A 523 -24.42 25.18 -13.39
C PRO A 523 -22.99 25.44 -13.93
N SER A 524 -21.94 24.82 -13.37
CA SER A 524 -20.57 24.97 -13.88
C SER A 524 -20.40 24.36 -15.27
N SER A 525 -20.18 25.23 -16.28
CA SER A 525 -19.76 24.80 -17.61
C SER A 525 -18.36 24.16 -17.61
N GLU A 526 -17.51 24.50 -16.63
CA GLU A 526 -16.16 23.94 -16.49
C GLU A 526 -16.19 22.49 -16.05
N LEU A 527 -17.08 22.13 -15.10
CA LEU A 527 -17.27 20.74 -14.70
C LEU A 527 -17.78 19.89 -15.88
N LEU A 528 -18.78 20.40 -16.62
CA LEU A 528 -19.31 19.72 -17.80
C LEU A 528 -18.21 19.50 -18.84
N LYS A 529 -17.43 20.53 -19.18
CA LYS A 529 -16.28 20.43 -20.09
C LYS A 529 -15.26 19.41 -19.60
N LEU A 530 -14.79 19.51 -18.35
CA LEU A 530 -13.78 18.63 -17.78
C LEU A 530 -14.17 17.15 -17.84
N ILE A 531 -15.40 16.81 -17.45
CA ILE A 531 -15.88 15.43 -17.46
C ILE A 531 -16.13 14.94 -18.89
N HIS A 532 -16.64 15.81 -19.78
CA HIS A 532 -16.80 15.50 -21.19
C HIS A 532 -15.45 15.20 -21.85
N THR A 533 -14.49 16.12 -21.77
CA THR A 533 -13.08 15.95 -22.21
C THR A 533 -12.48 14.66 -21.66
N MET A 534 -12.56 14.43 -20.35
CA MET A 534 -11.98 13.23 -19.72
C MET A 534 -12.56 11.90 -20.26
N ILE A 535 -13.81 11.88 -20.72
CA ILE A 535 -14.51 10.67 -21.21
C ILE A 535 -14.43 10.53 -22.74
N MET A 536 -14.49 11.64 -23.47
CA MET A 536 -14.54 11.65 -24.94
C MET A 536 -13.18 11.83 -25.61
N GLU A 537 -12.24 12.59 -25.02
CA GLU A 537 -10.85 12.67 -25.48
C GLU A 537 -10.05 11.46 -24.99
N ARG A 538 -10.49 10.28 -25.47
CA ARG A 538 -9.84 8.99 -25.28
C ARG A 538 -9.18 8.58 -26.60
N GLU A 539 -7.86 8.39 -26.58
CA GLU A 539 -7.13 7.75 -27.68
C GLU A 539 -7.79 6.39 -28.01
N ILE A 540 -7.97 6.09 -29.30
CA ILE A 540 -8.57 4.81 -29.75
C ILE A 540 -7.72 3.60 -29.27
N ASN A 541 -6.41 3.80 -29.13
CA ASN A 541 -5.47 2.87 -28.50
C ASN A 541 -4.67 3.62 -27.41
N PRO A 542 -5.13 3.65 -26.14
CA PRO A 542 -4.47 4.45 -25.10
C PRO A 542 -3.06 3.97 -24.75
N ASN A 543 -2.05 4.82 -24.90
CA ASN A 543 -0.66 4.44 -24.56
C ASN A 543 -0.37 4.43 -23.05
N CYS A 544 -1.29 4.98 -22.24
CA CYS A 544 -1.14 5.26 -20.81
C CYS A 544 -0.94 4.05 -19.87
N CYS A 545 -0.84 2.81 -20.39
CA CYS A 545 -0.60 1.60 -19.59
C CYS A 545 0.45 0.64 -20.18
N SER A 546 1.27 1.08 -21.14
CA SER A 546 2.21 0.24 -21.90
C SER A 546 3.14 -0.66 -21.05
N PHE A 547 3.51 -0.22 -19.84
CA PHE A 547 4.40 -0.96 -18.92
C PHE A 547 3.68 -1.84 -17.88
N TYR A 548 2.34 -1.91 -17.86
CA TYR A 548 1.57 -2.60 -16.83
C TYR A 548 0.64 -3.69 -17.39
N SER A 549 0.59 -4.85 -16.73
CA SER A 549 -0.28 -5.98 -17.12
C SER A 549 -1.77 -5.68 -16.98
N ASN A 550 -2.13 -4.72 -16.13
CA ASN A 550 -3.50 -4.30 -15.89
C ASN A 550 -3.74 -2.99 -16.64
N LYS A 551 -4.55 -3.05 -17.70
CA LYS A 551 -4.97 -1.87 -18.47
C LYS A 551 -5.98 -1.03 -17.67
N CYS A 552 -5.99 0.29 -17.89
CA CYS A 552 -6.96 1.20 -17.26
C CYS A 552 -8.34 1.16 -17.95
N TRP A 553 -9.33 1.84 -17.35
CA TRP A 553 -10.71 1.89 -17.88
C TRP A 553 -10.81 2.40 -19.32
N ARG A 554 -9.93 3.31 -19.76
CA ARG A 554 -9.89 3.84 -21.15
C ARG A 554 -9.69 2.75 -22.21
N HIS A 555 -9.15 1.60 -21.84
CA HIS A 555 -8.98 0.44 -22.74
C HIS A 555 -10.22 -0.48 -22.81
N TYR A 556 -11.14 -0.34 -21.85
CA TYR A 556 -12.31 -1.19 -21.71
C TYR A 556 -13.63 -0.45 -21.99
N LEU A 557 -13.68 0.87 -21.90
CA LEU A 557 -14.86 1.63 -22.33
C LEU A 557 -15.01 1.51 -23.85
N ALA A 558 -16.16 1.02 -24.32
CA ALA A 558 -16.47 0.86 -25.73
C ALA A 558 -17.03 2.17 -26.30
N ASP A 559 -18.19 2.56 -25.78
CA ASP A 559 -19.03 3.63 -26.30
C ASP A 559 -19.66 4.45 -25.15
N VAL A 560 -20.10 5.67 -25.46
CA VAL A 560 -20.63 6.63 -24.49
C VAL A 560 -21.77 7.41 -25.11
N LYS A 561 -23.00 7.18 -24.64
CA LYS A 561 -24.20 7.90 -25.08
C LYS A 561 -24.47 9.07 -24.14
N ILE A 562 -24.61 10.28 -24.67
CA ILE A 562 -24.88 11.49 -23.88
C ILE A 562 -26.30 12.00 -24.16
N VAL A 563 -27.01 12.38 -23.11
CA VAL A 563 -28.29 13.11 -23.18
C VAL A 563 -28.22 14.32 -22.24
N THR A 564 -28.41 15.53 -22.76
CA THR A 564 -28.46 16.77 -21.96
C THR A 564 -29.87 17.34 -21.97
N LEU A 565 -30.41 17.66 -20.79
CA LEU A 565 -31.71 18.30 -20.61
C LEU A 565 -31.56 19.75 -20.15
N THR A 566 -31.72 20.68 -21.08
CA THR A 566 -32.07 22.08 -20.81
C THR A 566 -33.57 22.19 -20.49
N PRO A 567 -34.01 23.09 -19.60
CA PRO A 567 -33.25 24.13 -18.89
C PRO A 567 -32.65 23.67 -17.54
N ILE A 568 -32.66 22.36 -17.23
CA ILE A 568 -32.36 21.83 -15.88
C ILE A 568 -30.83 21.66 -15.64
N ASN A 569 -29.99 21.98 -16.63
CA ASN A 569 -28.53 21.79 -16.60
C ASN A 569 -28.11 20.38 -16.13
N LYS A 570 -28.78 19.38 -16.70
CA LYS A 570 -28.66 17.97 -16.33
C LYS A 570 -28.19 17.13 -17.51
N THR A 571 -27.02 16.52 -17.38
CA THR A 571 -26.44 15.66 -18.41
C THR A 571 -26.29 14.23 -17.91
N TYR A 572 -26.75 13.27 -18.70
CA TYR A 572 -26.57 11.85 -18.49
C TYR A 572 -25.54 11.30 -19.48
N TYR A 573 -24.66 10.43 -18.99
CA TYR A 573 -23.71 9.63 -19.76
C TYR A 573 -24.04 8.16 -19.48
N THR A 574 -24.37 7.38 -20.50
CA THR A 574 -24.47 5.92 -20.42
C THR A 574 -23.20 5.31 -21.01
N LEU A 575 -22.60 4.37 -20.30
CA LEU A 575 -21.23 3.90 -20.50
C LEU A 575 -21.23 2.41 -20.84
N ASP A 576 -20.97 2.08 -22.11
CA ASP A 576 -20.95 0.69 -22.60
C ASP A 576 -19.53 0.12 -22.55
N TRP A 577 -19.36 -1.10 -22.00
CA TRP A 577 -18.04 -1.67 -21.69
C TRP A 577 -17.69 -2.91 -22.51
N ARG A 578 -16.50 -2.91 -23.12
CA ARG A 578 -15.87 -4.09 -23.72
C ARG A 578 -15.58 -5.12 -22.61
N PRO A 579 -15.88 -6.41 -22.83
CA PRO A 579 -15.60 -7.45 -21.84
C PRO A 579 -14.10 -7.50 -21.54
N ARG A 580 -13.73 -7.48 -20.26
CA ARG A 580 -12.36 -7.85 -19.85
C ARG A 580 -12.12 -9.28 -20.32
N LYS A 581 -11.13 -9.51 -21.20
CA LYS A 581 -10.62 -10.86 -21.49
C LYS A 581 -10.05 -11.45 -20.20
N ARG A 582 -10.91 -12.15 -19.44
CA ARG A 582 -10.50 -12.95 -18.27
C ARG A 582 -9.52 -14.00 -18.78
N ASN A 583 -8.28 -13.98 -18.31
CA ASN A 583 -7.46 -15.18 -18.35
C ASN A 583 -8.17 -16.20 -17.45
N HIS A 584 -8.79 -17.23 -18.05
CA HIS A 584 -9.57 -18.22 -17.33
C HIS A 584 -8.71 -18.91 -16.26
N TYR A 585 -9.03 -18.67 -14.99
CA TYR A 585 -9.16 -19.71 -13.99
C TYR A 585 -10.16 -19.26 -12.92
N ASN A 586 -11.26 -20.01 -12.82
CA ASN A 586 -12.23 -20.07 -11.73
C ASN A 586 -12.91 -18.76 -11.32
N ASP A 587 -14.16 -18.61 -11.75
CA ASP A 587 -15.30 -18.49 -10.83
C ASP A 587 -16.45 -19.32 -11.43
N VAL A 588 -17.19 -20.04 -10.60
CA VAL A 588 -18.37 -20.83 -10.99
C VAL A 588 -19.56 -20.32 -10.17
N ASP A 589 -20.60 -19.92 -10.89
CA ASP A 589 -22.01 -19.77 -10.50
C ASP A 589 -22.33 -19.39 -9.04
N LEU A 590 -22.64 -18.10 -8.85
CA LEU A 590 -23.40 -17.59 -7.71
C LEU A 590 -24.53 -16.67 -8.21
N TYR A 591 -25.55 -17.27 -8.79
CA TYR A 591 -26.87 -16.67 -8.99
C TYR A 591 -27.97 -17.71 -8.79
N ALA A 592 -28.48 -17.76 -7.56
CA ALA A 592 -29.77 -18.30 -7.15
C ALA A 592 -30.24 -17.45 -5.95
#